data_AF-A0A2E6EJK3-F1
#
_entry.id   AF-A0A2E6EJK3-F1
#
_cell.length_a   1.000
_cell.length_b   1.000
_cell.length_c   1.000
_cell.angle_alpha   90.00
_cell.angle_beta   90.00
_cell.angle_gamma   90.00
#
_symmetry.space_group_name_H-M   'P 1'
#
loop_
_entity.id
_entity.type
_entity.pdbx_description
1 polymer ?
#
loop_
_entity_poly.entity_id
_entity_poly.type
_entity_poly.pdbx_seq_one_letter_code
_entity_poly.pdbx_strand_id
1 'polypeptide(L)'
;MKLILMLLAVPMALGLFSACQVEVVGNAFTPPAATFISGTVRLDDGSVESGGPAVLFRFDCEDPPPPVGLGFPVDFVVIPEDSFERGSAPFVFPYVPPSSCHLISGFVDRDRDFHYASAVTSQASAGDLLIGLRQVTVGAPLAGSDWIQPAEGVVLRGEIAVPLERPAFEPLDLLSLDPVAPRMELDPAGHALAPALFALGTHQVRSDVVDVVAPLFTVVFEEDADQDGLPDDLNQDGMPDLRWPRLFVRLLAPGSQEPVEPPVILAAVILPVNPLDEEDIEADLLARVLQQGLPLDGETPLLARRITVTVPGLAVSSLQPLELVPLSEVAASGVEVTGRYQLMLMNSSGQTWSLPNQLIQYGYENQGLPLLVEMAEP
;
A
#
# COMPACT_ATOMS: atom_id res chain seq x y z
N MET A 1 82.38 -44.81 -31.36
CA MET A 1 81.13 -44.53 -30.61
C MET A 1 80.74 -43.09 -30.93
N LYS A 2 79.53 -42.90 -31.46
CA LYS A 2 78.96 -41.65 -32.01
C LYS A 2 78.73 -40.58 -30.93
N LEU A 3 78.80 -39.30 -31.28
CA LEU A 3 77.60 -38.44 -31.39
C LEU A 3 77.93 -37.06 -31.98
N ILE A 4 77.13 -36.69 -32.98
CA ILE A 4 76.97 -35.36 -33.57
C ILE A 4 75.96 -34.61 -32.68
N LEU A 5 76.23 -33.35 -32.32
CA LEU A 5 75.24 -32.46 -31.70
C LEU A 5 75.08 -31.21 -32.57
N MET A 6 73.99 -31.18 -33.33
CA MET A 6 73.49 -30.02 -34.06
C MET A 6 72.68 -29.15 -33.09
N LEU A 7 72.97 -27.84 -33.10
CA LEU A 7 72.14 -26.79 -32.51
C LEU A 7 70.78 -26.75 -33.23
N LEU A 8 69.68 -26.84 -32.48
CA LEU A 8 68.35 -26.47 -32.95
C LEU A 8 67.83 -25.30 -32.11
N ALA A 9 67.56 -24.17 -32.77
CA ALA A 9 66.85 -23.04 -32.21
C ALA A 9 65.35 -23.36 -32.16
N VAL A 10 64.72 -23.13 -31.00
CA VAL A 10 63.27 -23.27 -30.81
C VAL A 10 62.62 -21.88 -31.01
N PRO A 11 61.67 -21.71 -31.95
CA PRO A 11 60.89 -20.49 -32.04
C PRO A 11 59.75 -20.52 -31.02
N MET A 12 59.61 -19.42 -30.28
CA MET A 12 58.55 -19.15 -29.31
C MET A 12 57.28 -18.76 -30.09
N ALA A 13 56.30 -19.66 -30.17
CA ALA A 13 55.00 -19.37 -30.78
C ALA A 13 54.09 -18.69 -29.74
N LEU A 14 53.93 -17.37 -29.85
CA LEU A 14 52.84 -16.63 -29.22
C LEU A 14 51.53 -17.03 -29.91
N GLY A 15 50.76 -17.93 -29.29
CA GLY A 15 49.39 -18.21 -29.67
C GLY A 15 48.45 -17.10 -29.20
N LEU A 16 47.92 -16.34 -30.16
CA LEU A 16 46.78 -15.44 -29.98
C LEU A 16 45.55 -16.26 -29.53
N PHE A 17 45.18 -16.16 -28.25
CA PHE A 17 43.83 -16.54 -27.82
C PHE A 17 42.86 -15.46 -28.29
N SER A 18 42.36 -15.61 -29.51
CA SER A 18 41.16 -14.91 -29.95
C SER A 18 40.01 -15.44 -29.09
N ALA A 19 39.48 -14.61 -28.19
CA ALA A 19 38.26 -14.92 -27.48
C ALA A 19 37.13 -15.09 -28.51
N CYS A 20 36.68 -16.33 -28.71
CA CYS A 20 35.40 -16.56 -29.39
C CYS A 20 34.32 -15.94 -28.52
N GLN A 21 33.81 -14.77 -28.92
CA GLN A 21 32.50 -14.32 -28.47
C GLN A 21 31.48 -15.28 -29.10
N VAL A 22 31.09 -16.30 -28.33
CA VAL A 22 29.95 -17.14 -28.69
C VAL A 22 28.72 -16.31 -28.36
N GLU A 23 28.01 -15.85 -29.40
CA GLU A 23 26.75 -15.16 -29.25
C GLU A 23 25.72 -16.15 -28.68
N VAL A 24 25.30 -15.94 -27.44
CA VAL A 24 24.25 -16.75 -26.81
C VAL A 24 22.92 -16.25 -27.34
N VAL A 25 22.34 -16.99 -28.29
CA VAL A 25 20.99 -16.71 -28.80
C VAL A 25 19.99 -17.44 -27.91
N GLY A 26 19.26 -16.69 -27.08
CA GLY A 26 18.16 -17.23 -26.27
C GLY A 26 17.08 -17.88 -27.15
N ASN A 27 16.59 -19.04 -26.75
CA ASN A 27 15.42 -19.67 -27.36
C ASN A 27 14.21 -19.55 -26.44
N ALA A 28 13.03 -20.03 -26.87
CA ALA A 28 11.78 -19.94 -26.10
C ALA A 28 11.81 -20.65 -24.72
N PHE A 29 12.88 -21.37 -24.40
CA PHE A 29 13.09 -22.07 -23.12
C PHE A 29 14.28 -21.52 -22.32
N THR A 30 14.99 -20.51 -22.84
CA THR A 30 16.03 -19.81 -22.07
C THR A 30 15.34 -18.96 -21.01
N PRO A 31 15.58 -19.18 -19.71
CA PRO A 31 15.03 -18.32 -18.68
C PRO A 31 15.44 -16.87 -18.96
N PRO A 32 14.56 -15.89 -18.71
CA PRO A 32 14.93 -14.49 -18.83
C PRO A 32 16.17 -14.23 -17.97
N ALA A 33 17.11 -13.45 -18.50
CA ALA A 33 18.28 -13.03 -17.75
C ALA A 33 17.83 -12.32 -16.46
N ALA A 34 18.45 -12.64 -15.34
CA ALA A 34 18.12 -12.08 -14.04
C ALA A 34 19.36 -12.03 -13.15
N THR A 35 19.31 -11.20 -12.11
CA THR A 35 20.33 -11.06 -11.09
C THR A 35 19.70 -11.13 -9.70
N PHE A 36 20.39 -10.62 -8.67
CA PHE A 36 19.87 -10.52 -7.32
C PHE A 36 20.10 -9.14 -6.72
N ILE A 37 19.29 -8.82 -5.70
CA ILE A 37 19.53 -7.72 -4.77
C ILE A 37 19.88 -8.34 -3.42
N SER A 38 20.99 -7.93 -2.80
CA SER A 38 21.42 -8.44 -1.49
C SER A 38 21.87 -7.34 -0.56
N GLY A 39 21.78 -7.61 0.74
CA GLY A 39 22.07 -6.60 1.73
C GLY A 39 21.90 -7.06 3.17
N THR A 40 21.66 -6.10 4.05
CA THR A 40 21.48 -6.31 5.48
C THR A 40 20.28 -5.49 5.96
N VAL A 41 19.41 -6.12 6.75
CA VAL A 41 18.43 -5.45 7.60
C VAL A 41 19.12 -5.13 8.92
N ARG A 42 19.03 -3.88 9.37
CA ARG A 42 19.59 -3.41 10.64
C ARG A 42 18.50 -2.83 11.52
N LEU A 43 18.53 -3.19 12.80
CA LEU A 43 17.68 -2.64 13.83
C LEU A 43 18.36 -1.37 14.37
N ASP A 44 17.73 -0.23 14.11
CA ASP A 44 18.19 1.10 14.49
C ASP A 44 17.35 1.70 15.63
N ASP A 45 16.41 0.93 16.20
CA ASP A 45 15.63 1.27 17.41
C ASP A 45 16.41 1.01 18.73
N GLY A 46 17.67 0.59 18.62
CA GLY A 46 18.55 0.28 19.74
C GLY A 46 18.46 -1.16 20.25
N SER A 47 17.59 -2.00 19.66
CA SER A 47 17.54 -3.42 20.01
C SER A 47 18.69 -4.19 19.36
N VAL A 48 19.14 -5.25 20.05
CA VAL A 48 20.13 -6.22 19.51
C VAL A 48 19.50 -7.54 19.10
N GLU A 49 18.24 -7.75 19.51
CA GLU A 49 17.38 -8.86 19.12
C GLU A 49 16.22 -8.29 18.31
N SER A 50 15.77 -9.01 17.28
CA SER A 50 14.66 -8.56 16.45
C SER A 50 13.32 -8.64 17.19
N GLY A 51 13.16 -9.63 18.08
CA GLY A 51 11.91 -9.89 18.79
C GLY A 51 10.90 -10.69 17.96
N GLY A 52 11.26 -11.07 16.74
CA GLY A 52 10.43 -11.83 15.81
C GLY A 52 11.03 -11.87 14.41
N PRO A 53 10.38 -12.54 13.45
CA PRO A 53 10.85 -12.60 12.08
C PRO A 53 10.71 -11.23 11.37
N ALA A 54 11.60 -10.95 10.43
CA ALA A 54 11.45 -9.81 9.52
C ALA A 54 10.77 -10.23 8.22
N VAL A 55 9.78 -9.49 7.76
CA VAL A 55 9.16 -9.71 6.45
C VAL A 55 9.55 -8.55 5.55
N LEU A 56 10.24 -8.85 4.45
CA LEU A 56 10.63 -7.86 3.46
C LEU A 56 9.84 -8.07 2.18
N PHE A 57 9.34 -6.97 1.63
CA PHE A 57 8.58 -6.92 0.40
C PHE A 57 9.37 -6.13 -0.65
N ARG A 58 9.32 -6.59 -1.90
CA ARG A 58 9.85 -5.86 -3.05
C ARG A 58 8.70 -5.45 -3.95
N PHE A 59 8.63 -4.17 -4.28
CA PHE A 59 7.64 -3.58 -5.17
C PHE A 59 8.32 -3.04 -6.43
N ASP A 60 7.55 -2.88 -7.50
CA ASP A 60 7.97 -2.10 -8.66
C ASP A 60 7.95 -0.60 -8.31
N CYS A 61 8.90 0.18 -8.82
CA CYS A 61 8.86 1.64 -8.63
C CYS A 61 7.65 2.30 -9.30
N GLU A 62 7.10 1.70 -10.36
CA GLU A 62 5.90 2.17 -11.04
C GLU A 62 4.61 1.77 -10.28
N ASP A 63 4.70 0.81 -9.34
CA ASP A 63 3.58 0.35 -8.51
C ASP A 63 3.98 0.37 -7.02
N PRO A 64 4.14 1.58 -6.42
CA PRO A 64 4.68 1.73 -5.09
C PRO A 64 3.72 1.25 -3.99
N PRO A 65 4.25 0.78 -2.84
CA PRO A 65 3.43 0.34 -1.72
C PRO A 65 2.67 1.50 -1.05
N PRO A 66 1.67 1.19 -0.22
CA PRO A 66 1.17 2.10 0.80
C PRO A 66 2.33 2.67 1.66
N PRO A 67 2.26 3.95 2.09
CA PRO A 67 1.23 4.94 1.83
C PRO A 67 1.35 5.68 0.48
N VAL A 68 2.40 5.42 -0.31
CA VAL A 68 2.69 6.16 -1.55
C VAL A 68 1.74 5.75 -2.68
N GLY A 69 1.39 4.47 -2.77
CA GLY A 69 0.43 3.93 -3.71
C GLY A 69 -0.38 2.77 -3.12
N LEU A 70 -0.98 1.96 -4.00
CA LEU A 70 -1.73 0.75 -3.65
C LEU A 70 -1.07 -0.51 -4.22
N GLY A 71 0.22 -0.41 -4.57
CA GLY A 71 0.90 -1.45 -5.30
C GLY A 71 1.09 -2.73 -4.51
N PHE A 72 1.10 -3.84 -5.23
CA PHE A 72 1.29 -5.17 -4.63
C PHE A 72 2.76 -5.56 -4.67
N PRO A 73 3.24 -6.30 -3.66
CA PRO A 73 4.60 -6.80 -3.68
C PRO A 73 4.77 -7.78 -4.85
N VAL A 74 5.85 -7.59 -5.63
CA VAL A 74 6.28 -8.50 -6.69
C VAL A 74 6.72 -9.83 -6.09
N ASP A 75 7.43 -9.78 -4.98
CA ASP A 75 7.78 -10.91 -4.12
C ASP A 75 8.08 -10.44 -2.69
N PHE A 76 8.29 -11.41 -1.80
CA PHE A 76 8.69 -11.16 -0.42
C PHE A 76 9.67 -12.23 0.07
N VAL A 77 10.44 -11.89 1.10
CA VAL A 77 11.31 -12.82 1.82
C VAL A 77 11.07 -12.72 3.32
N VAL A 78 11.17 -13.85 4.01
CA VAL A 78 11.08 -13.92 5.47
C VAL A 78 12.47 -14.17 6.05
N ILE A 79 12.88 -13.18 6.82
CA ILE A 79 13.88 -13.03 7.89
C ILE A 79 13.72 -13.89 9.13
N PRO A 80 14.24 -15.13 9.29
CA PRO A 80 14.08 -15.83 10.56
C PRO A 80 14.70 -15.03 11.72
N GLU A 81 14.03 -15.02 12.87
CA GLU A 81 14.48 -14.30 14.08
C GLU A 81 15.92 -14.68 14.48
N ASP A 82 16.28 -15.96 14.35
CA ASP A 82 17.60 -16.50 14.67
C ASP A 82 18.71 -16.11 13.67
N SER A 83 18.36 -15.48 12.55
CA SER A 83 19.32 -14.94 11.59
C SER A 83 19.86 -13.56 11.99
N PHE A 84 19.27 -12.92 13.00
CA PHE A 84 19.75 -11.65 13.52
C PHE A 84 20.92 -11.83 14.48
N GLU A 85 22.08 -11.30 14.09
CA GLU A 85 23.26 -11.22 14.94
C GLU A 85 23.53 -9.76 15.31
N ARG A 86 23.40 -9.43 16.62
CA ARG A 86 23.59 -8.06 17.15
C ARG A 86 22.75 -7.00 16.39
N GLY A 87 21.49 -7.30 16.18
CA GLY A 87 20.54 -6.41 15.51
C GLY A 87 20.75 -6.29 14.00
N SER A 88 21.36 -7.28 13.35
CA SER A 88 21.54 -7.29 11.89
C SER A 88 21.35 -8.67 11.30
N ALA A 89 20.65 -8.77 10.18
CA ALA A 89 20.46 -10.01 9.43
C ALA A 89 20.67 -9.80 7.92
N PRO A 90 21.32 -10.74 7.21
CA PRO A 90 21.45 -10.66 5.76
C PRO A 90 20.13 -10.97 5.05
N PHE A 91 19.94 -10.41 3.86
CA PHE A 91 18.82 -10.74 2.98
C PHE A 91 19.25 -10.85 1.52
N VAL A 92 18.47 -11.59 0.73
CA VAL A 92 18.64 -11.71 -0.73
C VAL A 92 17.27 -11.83 -1.40
N PHE A 93 17.01 -10.98 -2.41
CA PHE A 93 15.95 -11.16 -3.40
C PHE A 93 16.56 -11.75 -4.68
N PRO A 94 16.27 -13.02 -5.02
CA PRO A 94 16.74 -13.63 -6.25
C PRO A 94 15.88 -13.23 -7.47
N TYR A 95 16.34 -13.58 -8.67
CA TYR A 95 15.57 -13.46 -9.92
C TYR A 95 15.08 -12.05 -10.27
N VAL A 96 15.90 -11.04 -9.99
CA VAL A 96 15.58 -9.64 -10.28
C VAL A 96 15.84 -9.33 -11.76
N PRO A 97 14.84 -8.82 -12.52
CA PRO A 97 15.02 -8.50 -13.93
C PRO A 97 16.08 -7.42 -14.18
N PRO A 98 16.79 -7.43 -15.32
CA PRO A 98 17.67 -6.31 -15.70
C PRO A 98 16.88 -5.02 -15.94
N SER A 99 17.59 -3.90 -15.94
CA SER A 99 17.05 -2.58 -16.32
C SER A 99 15.77 -2.21 -15.57
N SER A 100 15.74 -2.49 -14.27
CA SER A 100 14.52 -2.41 -13.46
C SER A 100 14.75 -1.58 -12.19
N CYS A 101 13.68 -0.96 -11.72
CA CYS A 101 13.65 -0.17 -10.49
C CYS A 101 12.76 -0.89 -9.47
N HIS A 102 13.25 -1.00 -8.24
CA HIS A 102 12.54 -1.65 -7.14
C HIS A 102 12.48 -0.76 -5.92
N LEU A 103 11.39 -0.89 -5.18
CA LEU A 103 11.25 -0.38 -3.83
C LEU A 103 11.26 -1.56 -2.85
N ILE A 104 12.08 -1.50 -1.81
CA ILE A 104 12.15 -2.54 -0.78
C ILE A 104 11.74 -1.93 0.55
N SER A 105 10.78 -2.57 1.22
CA SER A 105 10.27 -2.17 2.53
C SER A 105 9.88 -3.42 3.32
N GLY A 106 9.44 -3.26 4.56
CA GLY A 106 9.02 -4.38 5.38
C GLY A 106 8.78 -4.01 6.82
N PHE A 107 8.75 -5.01 7.67
CA PHE A 107 8.70 -4.83 9.11
C PHE A 107 9.27 -6.05 9.84
N VAL A 108 9.59 -5.87 11.11
CA VAL A 108 9.83 -6.96 12.06
C VAL A 108 8.53 -7.22 12.81
N ASP A 109 7.99 -8.43 12.62
CA ASP A 109 6.76 -8.95 13.22
C ASP A 109 7.05 -9.41 14.66
N ARG A 110 6.92 -8.49 15.61
CA ARG A 110 7.37 -8.69 17.01
C ARG A 110 6.33 -9.38 17.88
N ASP A 111 5.06 -9.25 17.52
CA ASP A 111 3.95 -9.90 18.21
C ASP A 111 3.58 -11.26 17.59
N ARG A 112 4.15 -11.58 16.41
CA ARG A 112 4.01 -12.87 15.71
C ARG A 112 2.58 -13.10 15.19
N ASP A 113 1.95 -12.03 14.74
CA ASP A 113 0.58 -12.05 14.21
C ASP A 113 0.53 -11.99 12.68
N PHE A 114 1.69 -11.83 12.01
CA PHE A 114 1.75 -11.80 10.56
C PHE A 114 1.33 -13.13 9.93
N HIS A 115 0.46 -13.03 8.92
CA HIS A 115 0.14 -14.16 8.05
C HIS A 115 -0.09 -13.70 6.61
N TYR A 116 0.66 -14.30 5.67
CA TYR A 116 0.68 -13.89 4.26
C TYR A 116 -0.60 -14.21 3.48
N ALA A 117 -1.44 -15.13 3.97
CA ALA A 117 -2.58 -15.61 3.18
C ALA A 117 -3.77 -14.64 3.12
N SER A 118 -3.77 -13.56 3.90
CA SER A 118 -4.88 -12.62 3.96
C SER A 118 -4.40 -11.18 4.13
N ALA A 119 -5.04 -10.25 3.42
CA ALA A 119 -4.66 -8.83 3.46
C ALA A 119 -4.81 -8.23 4.88
N VAL A 120 -5.78 -8.69 5.67
CA VAL A 120 -6.00 -8.20 7.05
C VAL A 120 -4.88 -8.60 8.02
N THR A 121 -4.11 -9.65 7.70
CA THR A 121 -3.00 -10.18 8.53
C THR A 121 -1.62 -9.98 7.91
N SER A 122 -1.55 -9.48 6.67
CA SER A 122 -0.29 -9.37 5.94
C SER A 122 0.34 -7.98 6.04
N GLN A 123 0.16 -7.31 7.18
CA GLN A 123 0.54 -5.92 7.41
C GLN A 123 1.09 -5.76 8.83
N ALA A 124 1.91 -4.74 9.06
CA ALA A 124 2.46 -4.47 10.38
C ALA A 124 1.34 -4.07 11.37
N SER A 125 1.42 -4.60 12.59
CA SER A 125 0.52 -4.30 13.71
C SER A 125 1.17 -3.32 14.69
N ALA A 126 0.46 -2.90 15.74
CA ALA A 126 1.04 -2.03 16.76
C ALA A 126 2.18 -2.73 17.51
N GLY A 127 3.35 -2.11 17.57
CA GLY A 127 4.54 -2.65 18.24
C GLY A 127 5.54 -3.35 17.33
N ASP A 128 5.15 -3.67 16.09
CA ASP A 128 6.07 -4.06 15.03
C ASP A 128 7.06 -2.95 14.70
N LEU A 129 8.20 -3.32 14.12
CA LEU A 129 9.23 -2.36 13.73
C LEU A 129 9.24 -2.17 12.22
N LEU A 130 8.82 -1.01 11.73
CA LEU A 130 8.82 -0.67 10.31
C LEU A 130 10.23 -0.56 9.76
N ILE A 131 10.44 -1.17 8.60
CA ILE A 131 11.65 -1.06 7.80
C ILE A 131 11.42 -0.01 6.73
N GLY A 132 12.22 1.06 6.74
CA GLY A 132 12.06 2.17 5.82
C GLY A 132 12.16 1.78 4.34
N LEU A 133 11.38 2.47 3.50
CA LEU A 133 11.36 2.27 2.07
C LEU A 133 12.73 2.61 1.45
N ARG A 134 13.27 1.67 0.65
CA ARG A 134 14.54 1.85 -0.06
C ARG A 134 14.38 1.58 -1.54
N GLN A 135 14.65 2.59 -2.36
CA GLN A 135 14.78 2.42 -3.80
C GLN A 135 16.11 1.77 -4.18
N VAL A 136 16.06 0.78 -5.07
CA VAL A 136 17.20 0.04 -5.60
C VAL A 136 17.02 -0.11 -7.11
N THR A 137 18.06 0.18 -7.89
CA THR A 137 18.03 0.04 -9.35
C THR A 137 19.01 -1.03 -9.79
N VAL A 138 18.57 -1.90 -10.69
CA VAL A 138 19.38 -2.92 -11.36
C VAL A 138 19.67 -2.46 -12.79
N GLY A 139 20.96 -2.51 -13.17
CA GLY A 139 21.41 -2.07 -14.48
C GLY A 139 21.01 -3.01 -15.62
N ALA A 140 21.32 -2.58 -16.85
CA ALA A 140 21.20 -3.42 -18.03
C ALA A 140 22.27 -4.53 -18.05
N PRO A 141 22.07 -5.61 -18.84
CA PRO A 141 23.12 -6.60 -19.06
C PRO A 141 24.36 -5.96 -19.71
N LEU A 142 25.55 -6.48 -19.39
CA LEU A 142 26.79 -6.07 -20.06
C LEU A 142 26.71 -6.38 -21.56
N ALA A 143 27.13 -5.42 -22.40
CA ALA A 143 27.07 -5.54 -23.85
C ALA A 143 27.73 -6.84 -24.36
N GLY A 144 26.95 -7.65 -25.07
CA GLY A 144 27.40 -8.95 -25.60
C GLY A 144 27.44 -10.08 -24.57
N SER A 145 26.73 -9.96 -23.44
CA SER A 145 26.61 -11.02 -22.43
C SER A 145 25.26 -10.98 -21.69
N ASP A 146 24.90 -12.08 -21.03
CA ASP A 146 23.73 -12.16 -20.14
C ASP A 146 24.07 -11.76 -18.69
N TRP A 147 25.30 -11.33 -18.42
CA TRP A 147 25.70 -10.93 -17.07
C TRP A 147 25.12 -9.56 -16.73
N ILE A 148 24.48 -9.48 -15.56
CA ILE A 148 23.86 -8.27 -15.01
C ILE A 148 24.50 -8.02 -13.65
N GLN A 149 25.04 -6.82 -13.43
CA GLN A 149 25.64 -6.46 -12.15
C GLN A 149 24.58 -6.52 -11.02
N PRO A 150 24.76 -7.35 -9.99
CA PRO A 150 23.84 -7.39 -8.86
C PRO A 150 23.92 -6.10 -8.04
N ALA A 151 22.81 -5.76 -7.38
CA ALA A 151 22.79 -4.67 -6.42
C ALA A 151 23.10 -5.24 -5.02
N GLU A 152 24.34 -5.05 -4.57
CA GLU A 152 24.84 -5.60 -3.30
C GLU A 152 25.06 -4.51 -2.25
N GLY A 153 25.09 -4.91 -0.97
CA GLY A 153 25.36 -4.00 0.13
C GLY A 153 24.21 -3.03 0.44
N VAL A 154 22.98 -3.37 0.04
CA VAL A 154 21.79 -2.59 0.39
C VAL A 154 21.58 -2.63 1.90
N VAL A 155 21.39 -1.48 2.53
CA VAL A 155 21.09 -1.39 3.96
C VAL A 155 19.64 -0.98 4.13
N LEU A 156 18.86 -1.85 4.75
CA LEU A 156 17.49 -1.60 5.17
C LEU A 156 17.47 -1.35 6.67
N ARG A 157 16.67 -0.39 7.14
CA ARG A 157 16.71 0.06 8.53
C ARG A 157 15.34 -0.04 9.17
N GLY A 158 15.24 -0.84 10.22
CA GLY A 158 14.11 -0.90 11.13
C GLY A 158 14.28 0.16 12.21
N GLU A 159 13.50 1.24 12.16
CA GLU A 159 13.73 2.42 13.02
C GLU A 159 12.50 2.81 13.84
N ILE A 160 11.31 2.62 13.28
CA ILE A 160 10.07 3.19 13.80
C ILE A 160 9.16 2.07 14.25
N ALA A 161 8.86 2.01 15.54
CA ALA A 161 7.81 1.15 16.03
C ALA A 161 6.46 1.65 15.53
N VAL A 162 5.63 0.76 15.02
CA VAL A 162 4.27 1.08 14.60
C VAL A 162 3.48 1.53 15.84
N PRO A 163 2.98 2.78 15.87
CA PRO A 163 2.42 3.35 17.09
C PRO A 163 0.97 2.92 17.34
N LEU A 164 0.25 2.52 16.28
CA LEU A 164 -1.18 2.30 16.29
C LEU A 164 -1.53 1.00 15.58
N GLU A 165 -2.67 0.44 15.96
CA GLU A 165 -3.23 -0.68 15.26
C GLU A 165 -3.76 -0.29 13.88
N ARG A 166 -3.96 -1.31 13.04
CA ARG A 166 -4.68 -1.19 11.77
C ARG A 166 -5.99 -0.45 11.97
N PRO A 167 -6.43 0.40 11.03
CA PRO A 167 -7.63 1.21 11.20
C PRO A 167 -8.90 0.39 10.99
N ALA A 168 -9.10 -0.69 11.75
CA ALA A 168 -10.32 -1.47 11.67
C ALA A 168 -11.53 -0.57 11.96
N PHE A 169 -12.52 -0.63 11.07
CA PHE A 169 -13.68 0.25 11.10
C PHE A 169 -14.98 -0.49 10.80
N GLU A 170 -16.09 0.19 11.03
CA GLU A 170 -17.43 -0.16 10.56
C GLU A 170 -18.16 1.10 10.06
N PRO A 171 -18.94 1.01 8.98
CA PRO A 171 -19.81 2.10 8.53
C PRO A 171 -21.02 2.23 9.44
N LEU A 172 -21.32 3.47 9.83
CA LEU A 172 -22.36 3.84 10.76
C LEU A 172 -23.33 4.83 10.12
N ASP A 173 -24.62 4.73 10.48
CA ASP A 173 -25.58 5.80 10.22
C ASP A 173 -25.15 7.06 10.98
N LEU A 174 -25.20 8.23 10.34
CA LEU A 174 -24.69 9.47 10.95
C LEU A 174 -25.49 9.93 12.16
N LEU A 175 -26.78 9.61 12.22
CA LEU A 175 -27.67 10.09 13.28
C LEU A 175 -27.83 9.03 14.37
N SER A 176 -28.09 7.78 14.00
CA SER A 176 -28.31 6.71 14.97
C SER A 176 -27.01 6.09 15.49
N LEU A 177 -25.91 6.22 14.72
CA LEU A 177 -24.62 5.58 14.97
C LEU A 177 -24.68 4.05 15.01
N ASP A 178 -25.74 3.46 14.44
CA ASP A 178 -25.85 2.02 14.28
C ASP A 178 -25.08 1.57 13.02
N PRO A 179 -24.48 0.36 13.03
CA PRO A 179 -23.84 -0.19 11.85
C PRO A 179 -24.82 -0.34 10.67
N VAL A 180 -24.43 0.17 9.50
CA VAL A 180 -25.26 0.16 8.30
C VAL A 180 -24.40 0.01 7.05
N ALA A 181 -24.90 -0.73 6.06
CA ALA A 181 -24.33 -0.68 4.72
C ALA A 181 -24.74 0.66 4.07
N PRO A 182 -23.81 1.59 3.77
CA PRO A 182 -24.17 2.86 3.15
C PRO A 182 -24.80 2.62 1.78
N ARG A 183 -25.65 3.55 1.34
CA ARG A 183 -26.40 3.43 0.08
C ARG A 183 -26.28 4.67 -0.78
N MET A 184 -26.19 4.46 -2.09
CA MET A 184 -26.32 5.47 -3.13
C MET A 184 -27.35 5.00 -4.15
N GLU A 185 -28.37 5.82 -4.40
CA GLU A 185 -29.38 5.54 -5.41
C GLU A 185 -29.09 6.31 -6.69
N LEU A 186 -29.23 5.62 -7.82
CA LEU A 186 -29.06 6.18 -9.15
C LEU A 186 -30.42 6.33 -9.86
N ASP A 187 -30.59 7.41 -10.61
CA ASP A 187 -31.70 7.54 -11.55
C ASP A 187 -31.53 6.56 -12.74
N PRO A 188 -32.56 6.36 -13.59
CA PRO A 188 -32.47 5.50 -14.77
C PRO A 188 -31.36 5.87 -15.78
N ALA A 189 -30.80 7.08 -15.71
CA ALA A 189 -29.69 7.53 -16.53
C ALA A 189 -28.32 7.38 -15.82
N GLY A 190 -28.28 6.80 -14.61
CA GLY A 190 -27.09 6.55 -13.83
C GLY A 190 -26.60 7.75 -13.01
N HIS A 191 -27.38 8.83 -12.88
CA HIS A 191 -27.01 9.96 -12.03
C HIS A 191 -27.30 9.62 -10.57
N ALA A 192 -26.34 9.90 -9.69
CA ALA A 192 -26.59 9.83 -8.25
C ALA A 192 -27.69 10.82 -7.87
N LEU A 193 -28.75 10.31 -7.23
CA LEU A 193 -29.85 11.13 -6.72
C LEU A 193 -29.42 11.99 -5.53
N ALA A 194 -28.50 11.45 -4.73
CA ALA A 194 -27.85 12.10 -3.62
C ALA A 194 -26.47 11.46 -3.37
N PRO A 195 -25.51 12.19 -2.78
CA PRO A 195 -24.28 11.58 -2.29
C PRO A 195 -24.60 10.56 -1.19
N ALA A 196 -23.87 9.45 -1.15
CA ALA A 196 -23.89 8.60 0.04
C ALA A 196 -23.15 9.33 1.15
N LEU A 197 -23.79 9.50 2.31
CA LEU A 197 -23.26 10.23 3.45
C LEU A 197 -23.41 9.36 4.71
N PHE A 198 -22.29 9.03 5.37
CA PHE A 198 -22.23 8.10 6.50
C PHE A 198 -21.02 8.39 7.39
N ALA A 199 -20.96 7.80 8.58
CA ALA A 199 -19.76 7.83 9.41
C ALA A 199 -18.96 6.53 9.26
N LEU A 200 -17.65 6.60 9.44
CA LEU A 200 -16.83 5.45 9.77
C LEU A 200 -16.45 5.53 11.24
N GLY A 201 -16.80 4.49 12.01
CA GLY A 201 -16.39 4.33 13.40
C GLY A 201 -15.28 3.29 13.52
N THR A 202 -14.26 3.55 14.32
CA THR A 202 -13.23 2.56 14.65
C THR A 202 -13.84 1.39 15.40
N HIS A 203 -13.54 0.16 14.99
CA HIS A 203 -14.14 -1.05 15.51
C HIS A 203 -13.06 -2.06 15.93
N GLN A 204 -13.04 -2.43 17.21
CA GLN A 204 -12.15 -3.49 17.69
C GLN A 204 -12.56 -4.83 17.09
N VAL A 205 -11.60 -5.55 16.52
CA VAL A 205 -11.82 -6.87 15.94
C VAL A 205 -11.04 -7.89 16.75
N ARG A 206 -11.72 -8.91 17.26
CA ARG A 206 -11.08 -10.04 17.96
C ARG A 206 -11.44 -11.34 17.27
N SER A 207 -10.43 -12.01 16.72
CA SER A 207 -10.60 -13.29 16.07
C SER A 207 -9.42 -14.21 16.28
N ASP A 208 -9.59 -15.47 15.86
CA ASP A 208 -8.50 -16.45 15.85
C ASP A 208 -7.43 -16.13 14.79
N VAL A 209 -7.71 -15.20 13.87
CA VAL A 209 -6.84 -14.85 12.73
C VAL A 209 -6.19 -13.48 12.91
N VAL A 210 -6.87 -12.54 13.55
CA VAL A 210 -6.39 -11.18 13.80
C VAL A 210 -7.00 -10.62 15.08
N ASP A 211 -6.19 -9.89 15.85
CA ASP A 211 -6.63 -9.10 17.01
C ASP A 211 -6.24 -7.63 16.80
N VAL A 212 -7.24 -6.77 16.61
CA VAL A 212 -7.06 -5.32 16.44
C VAL A 212 -7.60 -4.63 17.68
N VAL A 213 -6.69 -4.19 18.55
CA VAL A 213 -7.02 -3.56 19.83
C VAL A 213 -6.94 -2.04 19.73
N ALA A 214 -8.01 -1.35 20.12
CA ALA A 214 -8.11 0.12 20.15
C ALA A 214 -7.66 0.80 18.83
N PRO A 215 -8.25 0.43 17.67
CA PRO A 215 -7.94 1.05 16.39
C PRO A 215 -8.27 2.55 16.41
N LEU A 216 -7.46 3.34 15.69
CA LEU A 216 -7.62 4.78 15.55
C LEU A 216 -7.37 5.21 14.10
N PHE A 217 -8.11 6.22 13.65
CA PHE A 217 -7.76 6.95 12.44
C PHE A 217 -6.68 7.98 12.76
N THR A 218 -5.70 8.09 11.88
CA THR A 218 -4.68 9.15 11.95
C THR A 218 -5.06 10.25 10.96
N VAL A 219 -5.71 11.29 11.47
CA VAL A 219 -6.15 12.44 10.68
C VAL A 219 -5.02 13.44 10.58
N VAL A 220 -4.68 13.83 9.36
CA VAL A 220 -3.71 14.90 9.07
C VAL A 220 -4.33 15.77 7.99
N PHE A 221 -4.46 17.06 8.27
CA PHE A 221 -4.90 18.04 7.28
C PHE A 221 -3.83 18.26 6.22
N GLU A 222 -4.18 18.92 5.11
CA GLU A 222 -3.15 19.39 4.19
C GLU A 222 -2.19 20.40 4.84
N GLU A 223 -1.09 20.69 4.15
CA GLU A 223 -0.15 21.72 4.59
C GLU A 223 -0.80 23.11 4.47
N ASP A 224 -0.38 24.03 5.34
CA ASP A 224 -0.61 25.47 5.19
C ASP A 224 0.52 26.03 4.31
N ALA A 225 0.41 25.83 2.99
CA ALA A 225 1.52 26.15 2.08
C ALA A 225 1.66 27.64 1.83
N ASP A 226 0.57 28.40 1.95
CA ASP A 226 0.56 29.86 1.80
C ASP A 226 0.74 30.63 3.13
N GLN A 227 0.82 29.91 4.25
CA GLN A 227 1.09 30.41 5.59
C GLN A 227 0.02 31.38 6.11
N ASP A 228 -1.24 31.14 5.75
CA ASP A 228 -2.38 31.94 6.21
C ASP A 228 -2.92 31.49 7.59
N GLY A 229 -2.39 30.38 8.11
CA GLY A 229 -2.74 29.79 9.40
C GLY A 229 -3.81 28.71 9.33
N LEU A 230 -4.25 28.32 8.13
CA LEU A 230 -5.19 27.22 7.89
C LEU A 230 -4.58 26.22 6.90
N PRO A 231 -5.00 24.95 6.93
CA PRO A 231 -4.64 23.99 5.90
C PRO A 231 -5.20 24.41 4.54
N ASP A 232 -4.44 24.17 3.49
CA ASP A 232 -4.85 24.47 2.12
C ASP A 232 -6.19 23.79 1.77
N ASP A 233 -7.07 24.58 1.15
CA ASP A 233 -8.28 24.10 0.46
C ASP A 233 -7.95 23.88 -1.03
N LEU A 234 -7.44 22.69 -1.34
CA LEU A 234 -7.00 22.31 -2.68
C LEU A 234 -8.17 22.17 -3.64
N ASN A 235 -9.35 21.82 -3.12
CA ASN A 235 -10.54 21.55 -3.90
C ASN A 235 -11.44 22.80 -4.11
N GLN A 236 -11.19 23.89 -3.37
CA GLN A 236 -11.88 25.18 -3.38
C GLN A 236 -13.35 25.13 -2.90
N ASP A 237 -13.67 24.25 -1.96
CA ASP A 237 -15.01 24.14 -1.35
C ASP A 237 -15.22 25.04 -0.12
N GLY A 238 -14.16 25.73 0.32
CA GLY A 238 -14.14 26.62 1.47
C GLY A 238 -13.82 25.92 2.80
N MET A 239 -13.45 24.63 2.77
CA MET A 239 -13.08 23.84 3.94
C MET A 239 -11.63 23.35 3.85
N PRO A 240 -10.93 23.19 4.98
CA PRO A 240 -9.60 22.58 5.01
C PRO A 240 -9.61 21.13 4.49
N ASP A 241 -8.76 20.81 3.53
CA ASP A 241 -8.65 19.45 3.00
C ASP A 241 -7.86 18.52 3.94
N LEU A 242 -8.14 17.21 3.83
CA LEU A 242 -7.42 16.17 4.56
C LEU A 242 -6.42 15.46 3.66
N ARG A 243 -5.18 15.33 4.14
CA ARG A 243 -4.15 14.48 3.55
C ARG A 243 -4.29 13.02 3.96
N TRP A 244 -4.65 12.79 5.24
CA TRP A 244 -4.82 11.45 5.83
C TRP A 244 -6.05 11.40 6.76
N PRO A 245 -6.70 10.23 6.90
CA PRO A 245 -6.46 9.00 6.16
C PRO A 245 -6.93 9.10 4.70
N ARG A 246 -6.52 8.16 3.85
CA ARG A 246 -7.01 8.06 2.46
C ARG A 246 -8.09 6.99 2.37
N LEU A 247 -9.19 7.30 1.68
CA LEU A 247 -10.33 6.40 1.50
C LEU A 247 -10.62 6.17 0.02
N PHE A 248 -10.74 4.91 -0.36
CA PHE A 248 -11.04 4.49 -1.73
C PHE A 248 -12.28 3.60 -1.74
N VAL A 249 -13.04 3.67 -2.83
CA VAL A 249 -14.27 2.93 -3.01
C VAL A 249 -14.24 2.25 -4.36
N ARG A 250 -14.27 0.92 -4.42
CA ARG A 250 -14.15 0.18 -5.69
C ARG A 250 -15.22 -0.87 -5.89
N LEU A 251 -15.72 -1.02 -7.11
CA LEU A 251 -16.77 -1.99 -7.44
C LEU A 251 -16.23 -3.42 -7.32
N LEU A 252 -16.98 -4.29 -6.65
CA LEU A 252 -16.70 -5.71 -6.52
C LEU A 252 -17.43 -6.52 -7.59
N ALA A 253 -16.78 -7.59 -8.04
CA ALA A 253 -17.42 -8.57 -8.91
C ALA A 253 -18.61 -9.25 -8.19
N PRO A 254 -19.73 -9.53 -8.90
CA PRO A 254 -20.91 -10.12 -8.29
C PRO A 254 -20.61 -11.42 -7.51
N GLY A 255 -20.97 -11.44 -6.22
CA GLY A 255 -20.75 -12.61 -5.34
C GLY A 255 -19.30 -12.84 -4.92
N SER A 256 -18.38 -11.90 -5.21
CA SER A 256 -16.96 -11.99 -4.89
C SER A 256 -16.51 -10.87 -3.94
N GLN A 257 -15.28 -11.00 -3.40
CA GLN A 257 -14.53 -9.93 -2.74
C GLN A 257 -13.49 -9.28 -3.66
N GLU A 258 -13.34 -9.82 -4.87
CA GLU A 258 -12.43 -9.29 -5.88
C GLU A 258 -13.06 -8.10 -6.60
N PRO A 259 -12.26 -7.08 -6.96
CA PRO A 259 -12.73 -5.98 -7.78
C PRO A 259 -13.11 -6.45 -9.19
N VAL A 260 -13.95 -5.67 -9.87
CA VAL A 260 -14.19 -5.85 -11.31
C VAL A 260 -12.95 -5.46 -12.11
N GLU A 261 -12.80 -6.03 -13.31
CA GLU A 261 -11.73 -5.71 -14.26
C GLU A 261 -12.33 -5.26 -15.60
N PRO A 262 -12.05 -4.03 -16.09
CA PRO A 262 -11.24 -2.99 -15.44
C PRO A 262 -11.92 -2.40 -14.18
N PRO A 263 -11.15 -1.82 -13.24
CA PRO A 263 -11.71 -1.34 -11.97
C PRO A 263 -12.58 -0.10 -12.17
N VAL A 264 -13.73 -0.09 -11.48
CA VAL A 264 -14.55 1.12 -11.29
C VAL A 264 -14.28 1.64 -9.89
N ILE A 265 -13.70 2.84 -9.79
CA ILE A 265 -13.32 3.48 -8.52
C ILE A 265 -14.13 4.76 -8.36
N LEU A 266 -14.80 4.91 -7.22
CA LEU A 266 -15.50 6.13 -6.83
C LEU A 266 -14.61 6.97 -5.92
N ALA A 267 -14.68 8.29 -6.09
CA ALA A 267 -14.10 9.23 -5.15
C ALA A 267 -14.85 9.16 -3.82
N ALA A 268 -14.13 9.04 -2.72
CA ALA A 268 -14.65 9.23 -1.38
C ALA A 268 -13.91 10.37 -0.70
N VAL A 269 -14.67 11.22 -0.02
CA VAL A 269 -14.14 12.42 0.64
C VAL A 269 -14.47 12.31 2.12
N ILE A 270 -13.47 12.58 2.96
CA ILE A 270 -13.67 12.70 4.40
C ILE A 270 -14.00 14.16 4.68
N LEU A 271 -15.14 14.41 5.31
CA LEU A 271 -15.55 15.76 5.65
C LEU A 271 -14.87 16.17 6.97
N PRO A 272 -14.22 17.36 7.02
CA PRO A 272 -13.59 17.86 8.24
C PRO A 272 -14.61 18.24 9.32
N VAL A 273 -15.88 18.40 8.94
CA VAL A 273 -17.01 18.72 9.82
C VAL A 273 -18.16 17.74 9.60
N ASN A 274 -19.01 17.58 10.61
CA ASN A 274 -20.25 16.82 10.47
C ASN A 274 -21.37 17.76 9.98
N PRO A 275 -21.88 17.60 8.74
CA PRO A 275 -22.87 18.51 8.18
C PRO A 275 -24.28 18.32 8.77
N LEU A 276 -24.52 17.25 9.54
CA LEU A 276 -25.83 16.94 10.11
C LEU A 276 -25.94 17.32 11.60
N ASP A 277 -24.82 17.42 12.30
CA ASP A 277 -24.77 17.74 13.72
C ASP A 277 -23.44 18.44 14.07
N GLU A 278 -23.45 19.78 14.09
CA GLU A 278 -22.30 20.62 14.45
C GLU A 278 -21.95 20.52 15.96
N GLU A 279 -22.83 19.97 16.79
CA GLU A 279 -22.55 19.76 18.22
C GLU A 279 -21.83 18.43 18.48
N ASP A 280 -21.76 17.53 17.49
CA ASP A 280 -21.02 16.28 17.56
C ASP A 280 -19.50 16.51 17.39
N ILE A 281 -18.90 17.00 18.47
CA ILE A 281 -17.46 17.26 18.56
C ILE A 281 -16.65 16.01 18.22
N GLU A 282 -17.12 14.78 18.47
CA GLU A 282 -16.33 13.58 18.14
C GLU A 282 -16.15 13.36 16.63
N ALA A 283 -17.14 13.77 15.82
CA ALA A 283 -17.08 13.69 14.35
C ALA A 283 -16.57 14.98 13.69
N ASP A 284 -16.66 16.12 14.37
CA ASP A 284 -16.15 17.41 13.89
C ASP A 284 -14.63 17.53 14.15
N LEU A 285 -13.83 17.18 13.14
CA LEU A 285 -12.38 17.13 13.22
C LEU A 285 -11.79 18.53 13.46
N LEU A 286 -12.35 19.55 12.83
CA LEU A 286 -11.89 20.93 12.99
C LEU A 286 -12.15 21.45 14.41
N ALA A 287 -13.35 21.23 14.95
CA ALA A 287 -13.68 21.58 16.33
C ALA A 287 -12.76 20.87 17.33
N ARG A 288 -12.40 19.59 17.09
CA ARG A 288 -11.47 18.85 17.95
C ARG A 288 -10.06 19.43 17.94
N VAL A 289 -9.53 19.79 16.77
CA VAL A 289 -8.21 20.43 16.68
C VAL A 289 -8.20 21.73 17.51
N LEU A 290 -9.21 22.57 17.33
CA LEU A 290 -9.33 23.84 18.04
C LEU A 290 -9.48 23.64 19.56
N GLN A 291 -10.27 22.65 19.99
CA GLN A 291 -10.48 22.35 21.41
C GLN A 291 -9.22 21.79 22.08
N GLN A 292 -8.44 20.98 21.38
CA GLN A 292 -7.18 20.41 21.88
C GLN A 292 -6.01 21.39 21.78
N GLY A 293 -6.19 22.52 21.08
CA GLY A 293 -5.12 23.49 20.82
C GLY A 293 -3.99 22.91 19.98
N LEU A 294 -4.31 21.96 19.09
CA LEU A 294 -3.35 21.41 18.15
C LEU A 294 -3.11 22.42 17.01
N PRO A 295 -1.89 22.51 16.48
CA PRO A 295 -1.64 23.30 15.27
C PRO A 295 -2.31 22.64 14.06
N LEU A 296 -2.74 23.47 13.11
CA LEU A 296 -3.19 23.06 11.78
C LEU A 296 -2.02 23.22 10.79
N ASP A 297 -0.91 22.53 11.06
CA ASP A 297 0.35 22.67 10.33
C ASP A 297 0.55 21.63 9.21
N GLY A 298 -0.42 20.74 9.01
CA GLY A 298 -0.33 19.62 8.07
C GLY A 298 0.67 18.53 8.50
N GLU A 299 1.24 18.61 9.70
CA GLU A 299 2.23 17.66 10.23
C GLU A 299 1.71 16.95 11.48
N THR A 300 0.96 17.65 12.33
CA THR A 300 0.51 17.15 13.62
C THR A 300 -0.71 16.23 13.46
N PRO A 301 -0.60 14.93 13.78
CA PRO A 301 -1.73 14.02 13.63
C PRO A 301 -2.78 14.22 14.74
N LEU A 302 -4.05 14.29 14.34
CA LEU A 302 -5.20 14.13 15.20
C LEU A 302 -5.63 12.67 15.22
N LEU A 303 -5.71 12.06 16.41
CA LEU A 303 -6.27 10.72 16.55
C LEU A 303 -7.78 10.78 16.63
N ALA A 304 -8.48 10.05 15.77
CA ALA A 304 -9.94 10.04 15.71
C ALA A 304 -10.52 8.63 15.82
N ARG A 305 -11.69 8.53 16.45
CA ARG A 305 -12.49 7.29 16.51
C ARG A 305 -13.63 7.28 15.51
N ARG A 306 -14.00 8.45 15.01
CA ARG A 306 -15.05 8.62 14.03
C ARG A 306 -14.63 9.67 13.01
N ILE A 307 -14.97 9.42 11.76
CA ILE A 307 -14.83 10.37 10.65
C ILE A 307 -16.11 10.36 9.83
N THR A 308 -16.47 11.50 9.26
CA THR A 308 -17.62 11.63 8.35
C THR A 308 -17.15 11.44 6.92
N VAL A 309 -17.88 10.65 6.14
CA VAL A 309 -17.53 10.32 4.75
C VAL A 309 -18.68 10.64 3.82
N THR A 310 -18.34 11.21 2.66
CA THR A 310 -19.24 11.34 1.53
C THR A 310 -18.70 10.67 0.27
N VAL A 311 -19.59 10.06 -0.52
CA VAL A 311 -19.31 9.54 -1.85
C VAL A 311 -20.27 10.24 -2.82
N PRO A 312 -19.80 11.18 -3.66
CA PRO A 312 -20.67 12.05 -4.46
C PRO A 312 -21.18 11.42 -5.76
N GLY A 313 -20.80 10.18 -6.08
CA GLY A 313 -21.12 9.56 -7.37
C GLY A 313 -20.22 10.04 -8.50
N LEU A 314 -18.96 10.36 -8.17
CA LEU A 314 -17.91 10.66 -9.13
C LEU A 314 -16.96 9.47 -9.24
N ALA A 315 -16.64 9.06 -10.46
CA ALA A 315 -15.70 7.99 -10.76
C ALA A 315 -14.35 8.54 -11.20
N VAL A 316 -13.27 7.86 -10.84
CA VAL A 316 -11.91 8.16 -11.30
C VAL A 316 -11.74 7.68 -12.73
N SER A 317 -11.48 8.59 -13.67
CA SER A 317 -11.24 8.27 -15.09
C SER A 317 -9.75 8.27 -15.46
N SER A 318 -8.94 9.08 -14.77
CA SER A 318 -7.50 9.17 -14.95
C SER A 318 -6.83 9.48 -13.60
N LEU A 319 -5.59 9.01 -13.41
CA LEU A 319 -4.75 9.32 -12.23
C LEU A 319 -3.65 10.35 -12.53
N GLN A 320 -3.35 10.60 -13.82
CA GLN A 320 -2.26 11.50 -14.24
C GLN A 320 -2.67 12.33 -15.48
N PRO A 321 -3.28 13.53 -15.29
CA PRO A 321 -3.72 14.10 -14.02
C PRO A 321 -4.91 13.32 -13.43
N LEU A 322 -5.17 13.51 -12.13
CA LEU A 322 -6.39 13.00 -11.51
C LEU A 322 -7.59 13.66 -12.19
N GLU A 323 -8.45 12.85 -12.80
CA GLU A 323 -9.69 13.29 -13.41
C GLU A 323 -10.87 12.50 -12.83
N LEU A 324 -11.94 13.23 -12.53
CA LEU A 324 -13.19 12.69 -12.03
C LEU A 324 -14.30 12.95 -13.04
N VAL A 325 -15.09 11.92 -13.33
CA VAL A 325 -16.27 12.01 -14.20
C VAL A 325 -17.52 11.60 -13.43
N PRO A 326 -18.70 12.11 -13.77
CA PRO A 326 -19.95 11.62 -13.20
C PRO A 326 -20.11 10.11 -13.44
N LEU A 327 -20.65 9.38 -12.46
CA LEU A 327 -20.88 7.95 -12.59
C LEU A 327 -21.82 7.60 -13.76
N SER A 328 -22.73 8.52 -14.12
CA SER A 328 -23.61 8.38 -15.29
C SER A 328 -22.84 8.32 -16.61
N GLU A 329 -21.68 8.97 -16.72
CA GLU A 329 -20.83 8.91 -17.91
C GLU A 329 -20.18 7.53 -18.05
N VAL A 330 -19.70 6.97 -16.95
CA VAL A 330 -19.19 5.59 -16.90
C VAL A 330 -20.29 4.59 -17.26
N ALA A 331 -21.48 4.76 -16.70
CA ALA A 331 -22.64 3.94 -17.04
C ALA A 331 -23.01 4.05 -18.54
N ALA A 332 -22.97 5.25 -19.11
CA ALA A 332 -23.24 5.50 -20.52
C ALA A 332 -22.24 4.85 -21.47
N SER A 333 -21.01 4.56 -21.01
CA SER A 333 -20.02 3.77 -21.77
C SER A 333 -20.32 2.27 -21.78
N GLY A 334 -21.38 1.82 -21.09
CA GLY A 334 -21.80 0.41 -21.01
C GLY A 334 -21.10 -0.39 -19.92
N VAL A 335 -20.40 0.28 -19.00
CA VAL A 335 -19.81 -0.33 -17.81
C VAL A 335 -20.89 -0.45 -16.72
N GLU A 336 -20.98 -1.62 -16.08
CA GLU A 336 -21.86 -1.81 -14.93
C GLU A 336 -21.33 -1.00 -13.73
N VAL A 337 -22.16 -0.10 -13.20
CA VAL A 337 -21.82 0.79 -12.09
C VAL A 337 -22.63 0.51 -10.81
N THR A 338 -23.63 -0.35 -10.90
CA THR A 338 -24.45 -0.76 -9.75
C THR A 338 -23.86 -2.00 -9.09
N GLY A 339 -24.00 -2.11 -7.78
CA GLY A 339 -23.62 -3.29 -7.04
C GLY A 339 -22.96 -2.97 -5.71
N ARG A 340 -22.10 -3.88 -5.27
CA ARG A 340 -21.40 -3.81 -3.99
C ARG A 340 -20.04 -3.19 -4.21
N TYR A 341 -19.75 -2.12 -3.50
CA TYR A 341 -18.45 -1.46 -3.49
C TYR A 341 -17.72 -1.75 -2.19
N GLN A 342 -16.42 -2.02 -2.30
CA GLN A 342 -15.52 -2.15 -1.16
C GLN A 342 -15.03 -0.76 -0.74
N LEU A 343 -15.18 -0.45 0.54
CA LEU A 343 -14.54 0.68 1.21
C LEU A 343 -13.14 0.23 1.62
N MET A 344 -12.10 1.01 1.30
CA MET A 344 -10.72 0.74 1.71
C MET A 344 -10.10 2.01 2.29
N LEU A 345 -9.74 1.97 3.56
CA LEU A 345 -9.09 3.08 4.26
C LEU A 345 -7.62 2.76 4.51
N MET A 346 -6.78 3.76 4.34
CA MET A 346 -5.35 3.71 4.58
C MET A 346 -4.92 4.83 5.54
N ASN A 347 -4.27 4.46 6.64
CA ASN A 347 -3.64 5.42 7.56
C ASN A 347 -2.29 5.89 7.01
N SER A 348 -1.78 7.00 7.55
CA SER A 348 -0.46 7.57 7.18
C SER A 348 0.72 6.62 7.41
N SER A 349 0.56 5.62 8.30
CA SER A 349 1.53 4.54 8.52
C SER A 349 1.59 3.51 7.39
N GLY A 350 0.67 3.57 6.41
CA GLY A 350 0.53 2.58 5.33
C GLY A 350 -0.35 1.38 5.69
N GLN A 351 -0.80 1.26 6.94
CA GLN A 351 -1.77 0.23 7.34
C GLN A 351 -3.12 0.48 6.66
N THR A 352 -3.71 -0.59 6.15
CA THR A 352 -4.99 -0.57 5.43
C THR A 352 -6.04 -1.46 6.10
N TRP A 353 -7.29 -1.05 6.00
CA TRP A 353 -8.45 -1.88 6.32
C TRP A 353 -9.49 -1.72 5.22
N SER A 354 -10.22 -2.80 4.90
CA SER A 354 -11.29 -2.73 3.93
C SER A 354 -12.56 -3.42 4.41
N LEU A 355 -13.69 -3.05 3.81
CA LEU A 355 -14.99 -3.68 4.00
C LEU A 355 -15.73 -3.79 2.66
N PRO A 356 -16.23 -4.98 2.28
CA PRO A 356 -16.04 -6.25 2.96
C PRO A 356 -14.59 -6.75 2.93
N ASN A 357 -14.17 -7.54 3.92
CA ASN A 357 -12.84 -8.19 3.95
C ASN A 357 -12.92 -9.70 4.24
N GLN A 358 -11.77 -10.40 4.21
CA GLN A 358 -11.70 -11.86 4.32
C GLN A 358 -12.22 -12.40 5.66
N LEU A 359 -12.40 -11.57 6.70
CA LEU A 359 -12.90 -12.02 8.00
C LEU A 359 -14.33 -12.58 7.93
N ILE A 360 -15.11 -12.22 6.90
CA ILE A 360 -16.43 -12.85 6.69
C ILE A 360 -16.34 -14.36 6.47
N GLN A 361 -15.22 -14.86 5.91
CA GLN A 361 -15.00 -16.29 5.68
C GLN A 361 -14.80 -17.05 7.00
N TYR A 362 -14.49 -16.32 8.07
CA TYR A 362 -14.32 -16.82 9.43
C TYR A 362 -15.54 -16.52 10.34
N GLY A 363 -16.65 -16.06 9.76
CA GLY A 363 -17.91 -15.83 10.49
C GLY A 363 -18.09 -14.43 11.10
N TYR A 364 -17.23 -13.47 10.76
CA TYR A 364 -17.34 -12.08 11.23
C TYR A 364 -18.22 -11.25 10.29
N GLU A 365 -19.54 -11.44 10.35
CA GLU A 365 -20.49 -10.85 9.39
C GLU A 365 -20.49 -9.31 9.33
N ASN A 366 -20.21 -8.63 10.46
CA ASN A 366 -20.10 -7.16 10.50
C ASN A 366 -18.94 -6.63 9.65
N GLN A 367 -17.97 -7.49 9.31
CA GLN A 367 -16.88 -7.18 8.38
C GLN A 367 -17.29 -7.31 6.90
N GLY A 368 -18.58 -7.53 6.64
CA GLY A 368 -19.17 -7.75 5.34
C GLY A 368 -19.92 -6.55 4.75
N LEU A 369 -20.00 -5.42 5.45
CA LEU A 369 -20.80 -4.25 5.07
C LEU A 369 -20.16 -3.47 3.91
N PRO A 370 -20.71 -3.52 2.68
CA PRO A 370 -20.22 -2.74 1.55
C PRO A 370 -20.88 -1.35 1.50
N LEU A 371 -20.42 -0.49 0.60
CA LEU A 371 -21.29 0.54 0.01
C LEU A 371 -22.17 -0.13 -1.06
N LEU A 372 -23.47 0.14 -1.04
CA LEU A 372 -24.42 -0.33 -2.06
C LEU A 372 -24.74 0.81 -3.03
N VAL A 373 -24.57 0.56 -4.32
CA VAL A 373 -25.00 1.47 -5.39
C VAL A 373 -26.11 0.78 -6.16
N GLU A 374 -27.30 1.33 -6.11
CA GLU A 374 -28.52 0.69 -6.61
C GLU A 374 -29.30 1.65 -7.51
N MET A 375 -30.11 1.11 -8.42
CA MET A 375 -31.07 1.94 -9.17
C MET A 375 -32.23 2.27 -8.24
N ALA A 376 -32.68 3.53 -8.26
CA ALA A 376 -33.87 3.92 -7.52
C ALA A 376 -35.09 3.11 -7.97
N GLU A 377 -35.90 2.67 -7.01
CA GLU A 377 -37.18 2.05 -7.32
C GLU A 377 -38.12 3.10 -7.98
N PRO A 378 -38.86 2.72 -9.04
CA PRO A 378 -39.66 3.65 -9.85
C PRO A 378 -40.90 4.22 -9.15
#